data_AF-A0A9D4PI59-F1
#
_entry.id   AF-A0A9D4PI59-F1
#
_cell.length_a   1.000
_cell.length_b   1.000
_cell.length_c   1.000
_cell.angle_alpha   90.00
_cell.angle_beta   90.00
_cell.angle_gamma   90.00
#
_symmetry.space_group_name_H-M   'P 1'
#
loop_
_entity.id
_entity.type
_entity.pdbx_description
1 polymer ?
#
loop_
_entity_poly.entity_id
_entity_poly.type
_entity_poly.pdbx_seq_one_letter_code
_entity_poly.pdbx_strand_id
1 'polypeptide(L)'
;MPDAKQALFNDGMKKELFCLDGTIPVNYKGTTYNIPVCIWLLDTHPYNSPMCYVKPTSYMQIKVSRHVDQTGRVFLPYLHEWSPVRCIKSQKIMI
;
A
#
# COMPACT_ATOMS: atom_id res chain seq x y z
N MET A 1 -1.87 15.69 2.50
CA MET A 1 -0.63 15.74 3.31
C MET A 1 -0.41 14.33 3.82
N PRO A 2 0.79 13.75 3.70
CA PRO A 2 1.04 12.45 4.29
C PRO A 2 0.88 12.60 5.81
N ASP A 3 -0.05 11.85 6.37
CA ASP A 3 -0.49 11.98 7.75
C ASP A 3 -0.09 10.71 8.50
N ALA A 4 0.46 10.87 9.69
CA ALA A 4 0.84 9.76 10.53
C ALA A 4 -0.46 9.19 11.12
N LYS A 5 -0.75 7.92 10.83
CA LYS A 5 -1.99 7.27 11.28
C LYS A 5 -1.66 6.16 12.27
N GLN A 6 -2.60 5.86 13.16
CA GLN A 6 -2.46 4.73 14.07
C GLN A 6 -2.79 3.43 13.33
N ALA A 7 -1.79 2.56 13.20
CA ALA A 7 -1.96 1.19 12.75
C ALA A 7 -2.00 0.25 13.96
N LEU A 8 -2.96 -0.68 13.95
CA LEU A 8 -3.01 -1.80 14.88
C LEU A 8 -2.21 -2.95 14.27
N PHE A 9 -1.15 -3.36 14.97
CA PHE A 9 -0.38 -4.54 14.62
C PHE A 9 -1.10 -5.80 15.09
N ASN A 10 -0.74 -6.94 14.49
CA ASN A 10 -1.33 -8.24 14.82
C ASN A 10 -1.13 -8.62 16.29
N ASP A 11 -0.10 -8.06 16.94
CA ASP A 11 0.21 -8.26 18.36
C ASP A 11 -0.63 -7.36 19.30
N GLY A 12 -1.61 -6.60 18.77
CA GLY A 12 -2.43 -5.66 19.54
C GLY A 12 -1.75 -4.32 19.83
N MET A 13 -0.47 -4.17 19.49
CA MET A 13 0.25 -2.91 19.60
C MET A 13 -0.29 -1.87 18.62
N LYS A 14 -0.57 -0.67 19.12
CA LYS A 14 -0.87 0.51 18.28
C LYS A 14 0.44 1.24 18.03
N LYS A 15 0.77 1.47 16.77
CA LYS A 15 1.91 2.31 16.40
C LYS A 15 1.46 3.39 15.44
N GLU A 16 2.02 4.57 15.61
CA GLU A 16 1.86 5.62 14.63
C GLU A 16 2.83 5.35 13.47
N LEU A 17 2.28 5.22 12.27
CA LEU A 17 3.02 4.93 11.06
C LEU A 17 2.64 5.94 9.98
N PHE A 18 3.56 6.18 9.06
CA PHE A 18 3.23 6.97 7.88
C PHE A 18 2.23 6.23 7.01
N CYS A 19 1.05 6.81 6.83
CA CYS A 19 0.02 6.29 5.93
C CYS A 19 -0.10 7.21 4.72
N LEU A 20 0.24 6.69 3.56
CA LEU A 20 -0.05 7.32 2.28
C LEU A 20 -1.41 6.81 1.81
N ASP A 21 -2.45 7.60 2.05
CA ASP A 21 -3.75 7.38 1.44
C ASP A 21 -3.81 8.02 0.05
N GLY A 22 -4.39 7.28 -0.89
CA GLY A 22 -4.57 7.76 -2.25
C GLY A 22 -5.43 6.81 -3.06
N THR A 23 -5.62 7.14 -4.33
CA THR A 23 -6.32 6.28 -5.28
C THR A 23 -5.42 5.98 -6.46
N ILE A 24 -5.31 4.72 -6.85
CA ILE A 24 -4.56 4.31 -8.03
C ILE A 24 -5.56 4.10 -9.18
N PRO A 25 -5.41 4.83 -10.31
CA PRO A 25 -6.23 4.59 -11.49
C PRO A 25 -5.81 3.27 -12.14
N VAL A 26 -6.75 2.33 -12.23
CA VAL A 26 -6.57 1.02 -12.87
C VAL A 26 -7.52 0.91 -14.05
N ASN A 27 -6.99 0.73 -15.25
CA ASN A 27 -7.83 0.48 -16.41
C ASN A 27 -8.27 -0.99 -16.42
N TYR A 28 -9.58 -1.23 -16.37
CA TYR A 28 -10.16 -2.56 -16.43
C TYR A 28 -11.34 -2.55 -17.42
N LYS A 29 -11.28 -3.43 -18.43
CA LYS A 29 -12.31 -3.56 -19.48
C LYS A 29 -12.66 -2.21 -20.16
N GLY A 30 -11.68 -1.33 -20.36
CA GLY A 30 -11.89 -0.03 -21.02
C GLY A 30 -12.44 1.07 -20.10
N THR A 31 -12.68 0.78 -18.82
CA THR A 31 -13.06 1.79 -17.81
C THR A 31 -11.93 1.97 -16.80
N THR A 32 -11.60 3.21 -16.45
CA THR A 32 -10.62 3.51 -15.41
C THR A 32 -11.29 3.52 -14.04
N TYR A 33 -10.91 2.57 -13.19
CA TYR A 33 -11.36 2.47 -11.82
C TYR A 33 -10.32 3.08 -10.89
N ASN A 34 -10.72 4.08 -10.10
CA ASN A 34 -9.85 4.67 -9.08
C ASN A 34 -9.95 3.82 -7.82
N ILE A 35 -8.96 2.94 -7.60
CA ILE A 35 -8.97 2.03 -6.45
C ILE A 35 -8.33 2.75 -5.26
N PRO A 36 -9.08 3.02 -4.19
CA PRO A 36 -8.54 3.57 -2.95
C PRO A 36 -7.58 2.59 -2.27
N VAL A 37 -6.36 3.06 -2.03
CA VAL A 37 -5.29 2.32 -1.36
C VAL A 37 -4.71 3.14 -0.22
N CYS A 38 -4.18 2.44 0.77
CA CYS A 38 -3.42 3.00 1.88
C CYS A 38 -2.11 2.22 2.00
N ILE A 39 -1.00 2.94 1.87
CA ILE A 39 0.35 2.38 1.98
C ILE A 39 0.91 2.80 3.32
N TRP A 40 1.21 1.82 4.15
CA TRP A 40 1.82 2.01 5.47
C TRP A 40 3.32 1.80 5.38
N LEU A 41 4.08 2.82 5.75
CA LEU A 41 5.53 2.79 5.83
C LEU A 41 5.92 2.43 7.27
N LEU A 42 6.69 1.35 7.41
CA LEU A 42 7.29 0.93 8.68
C LEU A 42 8.56 1.73 8.95
N ASP A 43 8.92 1.94 10.22
CA ASP A 43 10.18 2.62 10.59
C ASP A 43 11.44 1.93 10.07
N THR A 44 11.34 0.62 9.81
CA THR A 44 12.41 -0.19 9.22
C THR A 44 12.57 0.00 7.71
N HIS A 45 11.79 0.88 7.08
CA HIS A 45 11.95 1.24 5.68
C HIS A 45 13.29 2.00 5.48
N PRO A 46 14.03 1.78 4.38
CA PRO A 46 13.71 0.98 3.19
C PRO A 46 14.12 -0.50 3.28
N TYR A 47 14.54 -1.01 4.45
CA TYR A 47 14.93 -2.43 4.56
C TYR A 47 13.73 -3.38 4.46
N ASN A 48 12.59 -2.98 5.03
CA ASN A 48 11.32 -3.71 4.89
C ASN A 48 10.41 -3.06 3.85
N SER A 49 9.63 -3.89 3.16
CA SER A 49 8.63 -3.44 2.22
C SER A 49 7.50 -2.69 2.93
N PRO A 50 6.92 -1.66 2.28
CA PRO A 50 5.74 -1.00 2.82
C PRO A 50 4.54 -1.95 2.78
N MET A 51 3.61 -1.78 3.73
CA MET A 51 2.41 -2.59 3.82
C MET A 51 1.25 -1.89 3.10
N CYS A 52 0.80 -2.46 1.99
CA CYS A 52 -0.27 -1.89 1.18
C CYS A 52 -1.62 -2.53 1.51
N TYR A 53 -2.66 -1.71 1.65
CA TYR A 53 -4.04 -2.14 1.88
C TYR A 53 -4.98 -1.42 0.92
N VAL A 54 -5.98 -2.12 0.39
CA VAL A 54 -7.11 -1.49 -0.28
C VAL A 54 -8.16 -1.08 0.74
N LYS A 55 -8.71 0.12 0.56
CA LYS A 55 -9.79 0.65 1.38
C LYS A 55 -11.09 0.70 0.57
N PRO A 56 -11.87 -0.39 0.51
CA PRO A 56 -13.13 -0.36 -0.24
C PRO A 56 -14.02 0.77 0.29
N THR A 57 -14.56 1.59 -0.60
CA THR A 57 -15.67 2.50 -0.28
C THR A 57 -16.94 1.69 -0.05
N SER A 58 -17.99 2.29 0.53
CA SER A 58 -19.26 1.58 0.82
C SER A 58 -19.94 0.92 -0.39
N TYR A 59 -19.59 1.35 -1.61
CA TYR A 59 -20.08 0.78 -2.87
C TYR A 59 -19.12 -0.23 -3.52
N MET A 60 -17.93 -0.43 -2.95
CA MET A 60 -16.91 -1.34 -3.47
C MET A 60 -16.82 -2.60 -2.63
N GLN A 61 -16.63 -3.75 -3.29
CA GLN A 61 -16.33 -5.02 -2.63
C GLN A 61 -14.88 -5.40 -2.89
N ILE A 62 -14.19 -5.89 -1.85
CA ILE A 62 -12.84 -6.43 -2.00
C ILE A 62 -12.96 -7.74 -2.79
N LYS A 63 -12.42 -7.74 -4.01
CA LYS A 63 -12.29 -8.95 -4.80
C LYS A 63 -10.98 -9.64 -4.43
N VAL A 64 -11.09 -10.74 -3.69
CA VAL A 64 -9.95 -11.60 -3.36
C VAL A 64 -9.30 -12.08 -4.65
N SER A 65 -7.99 -11.90 -4.76
CA SER A 65 -7.18 -12.28 -5.92
C SER A 65 -5.81 -12.73 -5.45
N ARG A 66 -4.95 -13.22 -6.36
CA ARG A 66 -3.57 -13.59 -5.99
C ARG A 66 -2.79 -12.44 -5.33
N HIS A 67 -3.21 -11.20 -5.58
CA HIS A 67 -2.55 -9.99 -5.10
C HIS A 67 -3.31 -9.29 -3.98
N VAL A 68 -4.53 -9.70 -3.65
CA VAL A 68 -5.36 -9.01 -2.64
C VAL A 68 -6.09 -10.04 -1.81
N ASP A 69 -5.88 -10.00 -0.50
CA ASP A 69 -6.53 -10.88 0.45
C ASP A 69 -7.91 -10.35 0.89
N GLN A 70 -8.73 -11.17 1.56
CA GLN A 70 -10.08 -10.82 2.04
C GLN A 70 -10.07 -9.66 3.04
N THR A 71 -8.96 -9.48 3.76
CA THR A 71 -8.70 -8.33 4.64
C THR A 71 -8.42 -7.03 3.88
N GLY A 72 -8.26 -7.09 2.57
CA GLY A 72 -7.83 -5.98 1.73
C GLY A 72 -6.31 -5.78 1.70
N ARG A 73 -5.53 -6.69 2.29
CA ARG A 73 -4.06 -6.62 2.22
C ARG A 73 -3.59 -6.93 0.81
N VAL A 74 -2.74 -6.06 0.27
CA VAL A 74 -2.20 -6.17 -1.09
C VAL A 74 -0.82 -6.83 -1.05
N PHE A 75 -0.67 -7.91 -1.80
CA PHE A 75 0.55 -8.67 -2.00
C PHE A 75 0.99 -8.54 -3.46
N LEU A 76 2.08 -7.81 -3.71
CA LEU A 76 2.66 -7.68 -5.03
C LEU A 76 4.00 -8.42 -5.07
N PRO A 77 4.36 -9.07 -6.19
CA PRO A 77 5.69 -9.67 -6.35
C PRO A 77 6.81 -8.67 -6.08
N TYR A 78 6.62 -7.40 -6.44
CA TYR A 78 7.57 -6.31 -6.16
C TYR A 78 7.74 -6.01 -4.65
N LEU A 79 6.69 -6.20 -3.84
CA LEU A 79 6.78 -6.06 -2.38
C LEU A 79 7.45 -7.29 -1.74
N HIS A 80 7.37 -8.45 -2.40
CA HIS A 80 8.03 -9.68 -1.98
C HIS A 80 9.53 -9.64 -2.30
N GLU A 81 9.89 -9.21 -3.51
CA GLU A 81 11.28 -8.95 -3.93
C GLU A 81 11.73 -7.52 -3.59
N TRP A 82 11.27 -7.00 -2.45
CA TRP A 82 11.58 -5.63 -2.07
C TRP A 82 13.08 -5.47 -1.85
N SER A 83 13.68 -4.59 -2.67
CA SER A 83 15.11 -4.36 -2.65
C SER A 83 15.41 -2.89 -2.30
N PRO A 84 15.96 -2.59 -1.11
CA PRO A 84 16.27 -1.21 -0.70
C PRO A 84 17.13 -0.48 -1.73
N VAL A 85 18.05 -1.19 -2.39
CA VAL A 85 18.96 -0.62 -3.41
C VAL A 85 18.26 -0.17 -4.69
N ARG A 86 17.06 -0.68 -4.99
CA ARG A 86 16.30 -0.28 -6.20
C ARG A 86 15.46 0.98 -5.96
N CYS A 87 14.96 1.20 -4.74
CA CYS A 87 14.18 2.40 -4.39
C CYS A 87 14.98 3.71 -4.41
N ILE A 88 16.28 3.66 -4.10
CA ILE A 88 17.16 4.84 -4.11
C ILE A 88 17.36 5.37 -5.54
N LYS A 89 17.25 4.52 -6.57
CA LYS A 89 17.38 4.95 -7.97
C LYS A 89 16.16 5.71 -8.49
N SER A 90 14.99 5.56 -7.85
CA SER A 90 13.77 6.28 -8.28
C SER A 90 13.60 7.65 -7.62
N GLN A 91 14.37 7.97 -6.57
CA GLN A 91 14.42 9.33 -6.01
C GLN A 91 15.35 10.28 -6.78
N LYS A 92 16.05 9.79 -7.82
CA LYS A 92 16.96 10.61 -8.64
C LYS A 92 16.33 11.14 -9.94
N ILE A 93 15.00 11.10 -10.07
CA ILE A 93 14.25 11.65 -11.23
C ILE A 93 13.35 12.86 -10.84
N MET A 94 13.61 13.50 -9.70
CA MET A 94 13.09 14.85 -9.44
C MET A 94 14.13 15.67 -8.64
N ILE A 95 15.22 16.05 -9.31
CA ILE A 95 15.96 17.31 -9.12
C ILE A 95 16.59 17.69 -10.46
#